data_AF-A0A661PJC1-F1
#
_entry.id   AF-A0A661PJC1-F1
#
_cell.length_a   1.000
_cell.length_b   1.000
_cell.length_c   1.000
_cell.angle_alpha   90.00
_cell.angle_beta   90.00
_cell.angle_gamma   90.00
#
_symmetry.space_group_name_H-M   'P 1'
#
loop_
_entity.id
_entity.type
_entity.pdbx_description
1 polymer ?
#
loop_
_entity_poly.entity_id
_entity_poly.type
_entity_poly.pdbx_seq_one_letter_code
_entity_poly.pdbx_strand_id
1 'polypeptide(L)' 'MSTTENADIHRVTIDNREYVLVGTAHISQDSVDTVKAVIHDENPDTVCVELDEQRYRALRNPRHWESLNL' A
#
# COMPACT_ATOMS: atom_id res chain seq x y z
N MET A 1 7.97 -8.89 25.48
CA MET A 1 7.23 -8.28 24.37
C MET A 1 8.13 -8.41 23.15
N SER A 2 7.82 -9.35 22.27
CA SER A 2 8.63 -9.60 21.07
C SER A 2 8.19 -8.60 20.02
N THR A 3 8.94 -7.53 19.82
CA THR A 3 8.83 -6.68 18.63
C THR A 3 9.30 -7.56 17.48
N THR A 4 8.36 -8.24 16.83
CA THR A 4 8.62 -8.76 15.50
C THR A 4 8.82 -7.53 14.63
N GLU A 5 10.07 -7.18 14.35
CA GLU A 5 10.38 -6.29 13.24
C GLU A 5 9.77 -6.96 12.01
N ASN A 6 8.60 -6.48 11.60
CA ASN A 6 8.00 -6.92 10.37
C ASN A 6 8.91 -6.39 9.27
N ALA A 7 9.67 -7.28 8.62
CA ALA A 7 10.72 -6.91 7.67
C ALA A 7 10.19 -6.02 6.53
N ASP A 8 8.87 -6.02 6.34
CA ASP A 8 8.16 -5.27 5.32
C ASP A 8 7.65 -3.89 5.79
N ILE A 9 7.94 -3.44 7.01
CA ILE A 9 7.53 -2.11 7.49
C ILE A 9 8.76 -1.24 7.75
N HIS A 10 8.86 -0.12 7.03
CA HIS A 10 9.91 0.88 7.22
C HIS A 10 9.32 2.23 7.63
N ARG A 11 9.98 2.92 8.55
CA ARG A 11 9.57 4.24 9.02
C ARG A 11 10.59 5.29 8.63
N VAL A 12 10.13 6.41 8.08
CA VAL A 12 10.98 7.53 7.68
C VAL A 12 10.33 8.83 8.14
N THR A 13 11.12 9.72 8.74
CA THR A 13 10.66 11.05 9.15
C THR A 13 11.30 12.10 8.27
N ILE A 14 10.49 12.95 7.63
CA ILE A 14 10.93 14.05 6.77
C ILE A 14 10.13 15.29 7.16
N ASP A 15 10.80 16.41 7.40
CA ASP A 15 10.16 17.71 7.71
C ASP A 15 9.04 17.62 8.75
N ASN A 16 9.28 16.89 9.85
CA ASN A 16 8.33 16.67 10.94
C ASN A 16 7.04 15.93 10.55
N ARG A 17 7.09 15.16 9.45
CA ARG A 17 6.05 14.20 9.05
C ARG A 17 6.61 12.79 9.07
N GLU A 18 5.86 11.87 9.65
CA GLU A 18 6.17 10.44 9.64
C GLU A 18 5.57 9.78 8.40
N TYR A 19 6.35 8.91 7.77
CA TYR A 19 5.96 8.07 6.66
C TYR A 19 6.17 6.62 7.06
N VAL A 20 5.10 5.83 7.00
CA VAL A 20 5.14 4.38 7.20
C VAL A 20 5.06 3.72 5.82
N LEU A 21 6.17 3.12 5.39
CA LEU A 21 6.28 2.38 4.14
C LEU A 21 5.96 0.91 4.43
N VAL A 22 4.95 0.36 3.76
CA VAL A 22 4.55 -1.05 3.90
C VAL A 22 4.85 -1.76 2.59
N GLY A 23 5.86 -2.62 2.61
CA GLY A 23 6.18 -3.55 1.54
C GLY A 23 5.08 -4.58 1.38
N THR A 24 4.70 -4.87 0.14
CA THR A 24 3.73 -5.91 -0.19
C THR A 24 4.32 -6.86 -1.22
N ALA A 25 4.10 -8.15 -1.06
CA ALA A 25 4.39 -9.15 -2.09
C ALA A 25 3.20 -9.29 -3.05
N HIS A 26 3.46 -9.72 -4.29
CA HIS A 26 2.43 -9.82 -5.32
C HIS A 26 1.34 -10.83 -4.93
N ILE A 27 0.09 -10.35 -4.77
CA ILE A 27 -1.13 -11.15 -4.58
C ILE A 27 -1.03 -12.10 -3.36
N SER A 28 -0.46 -11.65 -2.25
CA SER A 28 -0.50 -12.43 -0.99
C SER A 28 -1.61 -11.92 -0.06
N GLN A 29 -2.37 -12.84 0.52
CA GLN A 29 -3.36 -12.51 1.55
C GLN A 29 -2.68 -11.90 2.79
N ASP A 30 -1.48 -12.39 3.12
CA ASP A 30 -0.69 -11.89 4.24
C ASP A 30 -0.31 -10.41 4.06
N SER A 31 0.01 -9.96 2.84
CA SER A 31 0.24 -8.54 2.57
C SER A 31 -1.04 -7.71 2.70
N VAL A 32 -2.19 -8.24 2.28
CA VAL A 32 -3.49 -7.58 2.46
C VAL A 32 -3.81 -7.40 3.94
N ASP A 33 -3.60 -8.44 4.74
CA ASP A 33 -3.91 -8.41 6.18
C ASP A 33 -2.92 -7.52 6.94
N THR A 34 -1.64 -7.51 6.54
CA THR A 34 -0.62 -6.59 7.07
C THR A 34 -1.00 -5.13 6.80
N VAL A 35 -1.38 -4.79 5.56
CA VAL A 35 -1.81 -3.42 5.22
C VAL A 35 -3.03 -3.00 6.03
N LYS A 36 -4.03 -3.87 6.19
CA LYS A 36 -5.22 -3.58 7.01
C LYS A 36 -4.86 -3.31 8.47
N ALA A 37 -4.00 -4.14 9.06
CA ALA A 37 -3.56 -3.97 10.44
C ALA A 37 -2.80 -2.65 10.63
N VAL A 38 -1.86 -2.34 9.73
CA VAL A 38 -1.09 -1.08 9.79
C VAL A 38 -2.01 0.15 9.68
N ILE A 39 -2.96 0.16 8.74
CA ILE A 39 -3.89 1.30 8.61
C ILE A 39 -4.73 1.46 9.87
N HIS A 40 -5.20 0.36 10.45
CA HIS A 40 -6.01 0.38 11.67
C HIS A 40 -5.22 0.89 12.87
N ASP A 41 -3.99 0.40 13.07
CA ASP A 41 -3.18 0.68 14.26
C ASP A 41 -2.52 2.06 14.20
N GLU A 42 -2.05 2.48 13.02
CA GLU A 42 -1.38 3.79 12.84
C GLU A 42 -2.37 4.93 12.60
N ASN A 43 -3.58 4.61 12.11
CA ASN A 43 -4.63 5.59 11.77
C ASN A 43 -4.10 6.84 11.03
N PRO A 44 -3.44 6.66 9.85
CA PRO A 44 -2.77 7.75 9.17
C PRO A 44 -3.76 8.75 8.56
N ASP A 45 -3.37 10.03 8.49
CA ASP A 45 -4.16 11.07 7.82
C ASP A 45 -4.32 10.82 6.30
N THR A 46 -3.41 10.05 5.70
CA THR A 46 -3.39 9.80 4.25
C THR A 46 -2.79 8.44 3.94
N VAL A 47 -3.42 7.72 3.01
CA VAL A 47 -2.91 6.45 2.45
C VAL A 47 -2.50 6.69 0.99
N CYS A 48 -1.23 6.44 0.69
CA CYS A 48 -0.67 6.51 -0.65
C CYS A 48 -0.48 5.08 -1.20
N VAL A 49 -0.93 4.84 -2.43
CA VAL A 49 -0.75 3.56 -3.12
C VAL A 49 0.23 3.77 -4.27
N GLU A 50 1.33 3.03 -4.25
CA GLU A 50 2.27 2.98 -5.37
C GLU A 50 1.68 2.12 -6.49
N LEU A 51 1.67 2.65 -7.69
CA LEU A 51 1.11 2.01 -8.87
C LEU A 51 2.10 2.20 -10.01
N ASP A 52 2.36 1.12 -10.74
CA ASP A 52 3.01 1.25 -12.04
C ASP A 52 2.15 2.09 -13.00
N GLU A 53 2.79 2.56 -14.07
CA GLU A 53 2.17 3.44 -15.04
C GLU A 53 0.92 2.82 -15.72
N GLN A 54 0.92 1.51 -15.95
CA GLN A 54 -0.19 0.82 -16.60
C GLN A 54 -1.42 0.79 -15.68
N ARG A 55 -1.24 0.40 -14.41
CA ARG A 55 -2.29 0.38 -13.39
C ARG A 55 -2.81 1.79 -13.11
N TYR A 56 -1.92 2.77 -13.05
CA TYR A 56 -2.30 4.18 -12.93
C TYR A 56 -3.19 4.65 -14.10
N ARG A 57 -2.77 4.36 -15.34
CA ARG A 57 -3.55 4.69 -16.56
C ARG A 57 -4.92 3.99 -16.56
N ALA A 58 -4.99 2.73 -16.13
CA ALA A 58 -6.24 1.98 -16.03
C ALA A 58 -7.19 2.58 -14.99
N LEU A 59 -6.70 2.94 -13.80
CA LEU A 59 -7.50 3.57 -12.74
C LEU A 59 -8.00 4.96 -13.14
N ARG A 60 -7.20 5.72 -13.89
CA ARG A 60 -7.59 7.07 -14.36
C ARG A 60 -8.55 7.08 -15.54
N ASN A 61 -8.62 6.00 -16.31
CA ASN A 61 -9.55 5.87 -17.44
C ASN A 61 -10.58 4.76 -17.16
N PRO A 62 -11.60 5.04 -16.32
CA PRO A 62 -12.64 4.07 -15.97
C PRO A 62 -13.54 3.66 -17.16
N ARG A 63 -13.25 4.06 -18.40
CA ARG A 63 -13.91 3.54 -19.63
C ARG A 63 -13.03 2.55 -20.41
N HIS A 64 -11.80 2.28 -19.97
CA HIS A 64 -10.89 1.37 -20.69
C HIS A 64 -10.98 -0.09 -20.20
N TRP A 65 -11.60 -0.34 -19.04
CA TRP A 65 -11.86 -1.71 -18.56
C TRP A 65 -12.90 -2.43 -19.43
N GLU A 66 -13.80 -1.70 -20.12
CA GLU A 66 -14.79 -2.28 -21.04
C GLU A 66 -14.14 -2.95 -22.27
N SER A 67 -12.88 -2.63 -22.59
CA SER A 67 -12.17 -3.22 -23.74
C SER A 67 -11.27 -4.40 -23.42
N LEU A 68 -11.05 -4.75 -22.14
CA LEU A 68 -10.39 -6.01 -21.79
C LEU A 68 -11.44 -7.12 -21.72
N ASN A 69 -11.78 -7.69 -22.88
CA ASN A 69 -12.36 -9.04 -22.93
C ASN A 69 -11.30 -10.03 -22.42
N LEU A 70 -11.67 -10.81 -21.40
CA LEU A 70 -10.99 -12.03 -20.97
C LEU A 70 -10.82 -13.01 -22.11
#